data_AF-A0A2H0U5V1-F1
#
_entry.id   AF-A0A2H0U5V1-F1
#
_cell.length_a   1.000
_cell.length_b   1.000
_cell.length_c   1.000
_cell.angle_alpha   90.00
_cell.angle_beta   90.00
_cell.angle_gamma   90.00
#
_symmetry.space_group_name_H-M   'P 1'
#
loop_
_entity.id
_entity.type
_entity.pdbx_description
1 polymer ?
#
loop_
_entity_poly.entity_id
_entity_poly.type
_entity_poly.pdbx_seq_one_letter_code
_entity_poly.pdbx_strand_id
1 'polypeptide(L)'
;AETNCTFFVATNGLDSNDGKSESQSLKTIQAAVNKAAPGDVVCVRTGTYGSLRVYPGQGMGRSGTAQQPIIYRVFGDGPVQLASIWIEGEYVEFRDFKVVGPGRDSNGSVGIFTASRESICCTHFQTNHVKFIGIEVTNFATGILGGGDDLEFREMDIHHNGYYWFEDMGIYLSGARIKIIGNRIHDNASTGIQLWNTSNDPTLVPNHTIVENNIIYANGFTVVKSKKGVGSEQYGRGIVLGSNGAASEGNLIQNNIIFANFPLGIGLYSLSNNTKIINNTIVANVNGIGSDERATNVIVKNNIVYDNNAEAVRAWLEINRPELLNSVNTNRHGSGFDLPATGIAASNNLTAVDPKFSNRANNDFHLIASSLAIDAGTSQDAPATDFEGTPRPQGNGYDIGADEYGAGSSGSVCGNGVCESGENSSSCPTDCPTTTPRSLTADFNSDNKVDVIDLGIFLSNWGSASKPSADLNQDGKVDVIDLGIMLSNWRI
;
A
#
# COMPACT_ATOMS: atom_id res chain seq x y z
N ALA A 1 -1.95 19.98 -14.65
CA ALA A 1 -2.88 20.31 -15.75
C ALA A 1 -3.45 19.00 -16.26
N GLU A 2 -4.52 18.49 -15.66
CA GLU A 2 -5.14 17.23 -16.08
C GLU A 2 -6.64 17.27 -15.78
N THR A 3 -7.41 17.93 -16.64
CA THR A 3 -8.85 18.11 -16.43
C THR A 3 -9.73 17.62 -17.57
N ASN A 4 -9.18 17.32 -18.75
CA ASN A 4 -10.01 16.94 -19.90
C ASN A 4 -9.89 15.45 -20.22
N CYS A 5 -11.01 14.74 -20.11
CA CYS A 5 -11.17 13.38 -20.60
C CYS A 5 -11.25 13.39 -22.14
N THR A 6 -10.48 12.52 -22.80
CA THR A 6 -10.63 12.28 -24.25
C THR A 6 -11.69 11.24 -24.56
N PHE A 7 -11.82 10.23 -23.70
CA PHE A 7 -12.85 9.20 -23.79
C PHE A 7 -13.56 9.00 -22.44
N PHE A 8 -14.86 8.73 -22.51
CA PHE A 8 -15.70 8.37 -21.38
C PHE A 8 -16.15 6.92 -21.50
N VAL A 9 -16.07 6.18 -20.41
CA VAL A 9 -16.55 4.79 -20.31
C VAL A 9 -17.55 4.69 -19.17
N ALA A 10 -18.70 4.05 -19.41
CA ALA A 10 -19.71 3.78 -18.39
C ALA A 10 -20.45 2.47 -18.69
N THR A 11 -20.89 1.75 -17.66
CA THR A 11 -21.57 0.44 -17.81
C THR A 11 -22.89 0.49 -18.60
N ASN A 12 -23.54 1.66 -18.64
CA ASN A 12 -24.75 1.95 -19.42
C ASN A 12 -24.47 2.52 -20.83
N GLY A 13 -23.20 2.66 -21.22
CA GLY A 13 -22.79 3.11 -22.56
C GLY A 13 -22.95 2.04 -23.64
N LEU A 14 -22.45 2.33 -24.85
CA LEU A 14 -22.41 1.42 -26.00
C LEU A 14 -21.06 1.52 -26.70
N ASP A 15 -20.43 0.39 -27.04
CA ASP A 15 -19.11 0.37 -27.70
C ASP A 15 -19.14 0.89 -29.16
N SER A 16 -20.34 1.00 -29.74
CA SER A 16 -20.57 1.68 -31.01
C SER A 16 -20.49 3.21 -30.91
N ASN A 17 -20.59 3.78 -29.70
CA ASN A 17 -20.49 5.24 -29.50
C ASN A 17 -19.07 5.74 -29.79
N ASP A 18 -18.92 7.06 -29.98
CA ASP A 18 -17.60 7.67 -30.19
C ASP A 18 -16.78 7.75 -28.89
N GLY A 19 -17.41 7.73 -27.72
CA GLY A 19 -16.78 7.87 -26.41
C GLY A 19 -16.40 9.31 -26.07
N LYS A 20 -16.70 10.32 -26.91
CA LYS A 20 -16.17 11.69 -26.76
C LYS A 20 -16.95 12.57 -25.78
N SER A 21 -18.05 12.07 -25.25
CA SER A 21 -18.85 12.72 -24.21
C SER A 21 -19.48 11.70 -23.28
N GLU A 22 -19.95 12.12 -22.11
CA GLU A 22 -20.62 11.23 -21.16
C GLU A 22 -21.89 10.59 -21.71
N SER A 23 -22.69 11.32 -22.50
CA SER A 23 -23.91 10.80 -23.13
C SER A 23 -23.64 9.88 -24.32
N GLN A 24 -22.41 9.86 -24.82
CA GLN A 24 -21.92 8.94 -25.85
C GLN A 24 -20.77 8.08 -25.30
N SER A 25 -20.83 7.69 -24.03
CA SER A 25 -19.81 6.85 -23.42
C SER A 25 -19.71 5.48 -24.09
N LEU A 26 -18.50 4.93 -24.09
CA LEU A 26 -18.24 3.54 -24.43
C LEU A 26 -18.72 2.64 -23.28
N LYS A 27 -19.09 1.40 -23.59
CA LYS A 27 -19.56 0.44 -22.58
C LYS A 27 -18.40 -0.23 -21.85
N THR A 28 -17.34 -0.56 -22.59
CA THR A 28 -16.19 -1.29 -22.08
C THR A 28 -14.93 -0.45 -22.12
N ILE A 29 -14.02 -0.70 -21.18
CA ILE A 29 -12.70 -0.05 -21.16
C ILE A 29 -11.85 -0.58 -22.32
N GLN A 30 -12.02 -1.84 -22.73
CA GLN A 30 -11.35 -2.38 -23.90
C GLN A 30 -11.69 -1.62 -25.19
N ALA A 31 -12.96 -1.22 -25.37
CA ALA A 31 -13.33 -0.37 -26.51
C ALA A 31 -12.60 0.98 -26.48
N ALA A 32 -12.37 1.55 -25.30
CA ALA A 32 -11.56 2.77 -25.15
C ALA A 32 -10.08 2.51 -25.43
N VAL A 33 -9.49 1.42 -24.94
CA VAL A 33 -8.10 1.01 -25.27
C VAL A 33 -7.89 0.90 -26.77
N ASN A 34 -8.84 0.28 -27.48
CA ASN A 34 -8.76 0.13 -28.93
C ASN A 34 -8.82 1.50 -29.65
N LYS A 35 -9.38 2.53 -29.01
CA LYS A 35 -9.59 3.89 -29.53
C LYS A 35 -8.59 4.95 -29.04
N ALA A 36 -7.84 4.72 -27.96
CA ALA A 36 -6.96 5.70 -27.31
C ALA A 36 -5.62 5.88 -28.04
N ALA A 37 -5.18 7.09 -28.39
CA ALA A 37 -3.90 7.43 -29.01
C ALA A 37 -2.95 8.09 -27.98
N PRO A 38 -1.64 8.22 -28.25
CA PRO A 38 -0.72 8.96 -27.38
C PRO A 38 -1.30 10.31 -26.92
N GLY A 39 -1.32 10.53 -25.60
CA GLY A 39 -1.85 11.74 -24.97
C GLY A 39 -3.34 11.67 -24.60
N ASP A 40 -4.04 10.61 -24.96
CA ASP A 40 -5.44 10.45 -24.59
C ASP A 40 -5.63 10.11 -23.11
N VAL A 41 -6.67 10.70 -22.52
CA VAL A 41 -7.13 10.37 -21.16
C VAL A 41 -8.48 9.65 -21.24
N VAL A 42 -8.51 8.41 -20.76
CA VAL A 42 -9.72 7.58 -20.66
C VAL A 42 -10.27 7.67 -19.23
N CYS A 43 -11.45 8.27 -19.11
CA CYS A 43 -12.17 8.47 -17.85
C CYS A 43 -13.26 7.43 -17.69
N VAL A 44 -13.17 6.63 -16.63
CA VAL A 44 -14.05 5.49 -16.40
C VAL A 44 -14.99 5.79 -15.23
N ARG A 45 -16.29 5.80 -15.49
CA ARG A 45 -17.33 5.93 -14.46
C ARG A 45 -17.41 4.65 -13.62
N THR A 46 -17.83 4.84 -12.36
CA THR A 46 -18.12 3.78 -11.38
C THR A 46 -18.83 2.58 -12.00
N GLY A 47 -18.39 1.38 -11.63
CA GLY A 47 -18.98 0.13 -12.09
C GLY A 47 -17.99 -1.03 -12.10
N THR A 48 -18.49 -2.20 -12.51
CA THR A 48 -17.68 -3.42 -12.65
C THR A 48 -17.45 -3.70 -14.13
N TYR A 49 -16.19 -3.91 -14.48
CA TYR A 49 -15.72 -4.12 -15.84
C TYR A 49 -14.90 -5.42 -15.93
N GLY A 50 -14.91 -6.04 -17.10
CA GLY A 50 -14.12 -7.24 -17.38
C GLY A 50 -12.62 -6.95 -17.46
N SER A 51 -11.85 -7.98 -17.82
CA SER A 51 -10.41 -7.87 -18.00
C SER A 51 -10.05 -6.89 -19.12
N LEU A 52 -8.97 -6.13 -18.90
CA LEU A 52 -8.40 -5.22 -19.87
C LEU A 52 -7.09 -5.78 -20.44
N ARG A 53 -6.87 -5.63 -21.75
CA ARG A 53 -5.64 -6.04 -22.42
C ARG A 53 -5.10 -4.94 -23.33
N VAL A 54 -3.83 -4.57 -23.15
CA VAL A 54 -3.09 -3.59 -23.95
C VAL A 54 -1.95 -4.30 -24.69
N TYR A 55 -2.16 -4.68 -25.96
CA TYR A 55 -1.24 -5.50 -26.76
C TYR A 55 -0.66 -4.81 -28.01
N PRO A 56 0.60 -5.05 -28.42
CA PRO A 56 1.16 -4.44 -29.64
C PRO A 56 0.74 -5.13 -30.97
N GLY A 57 0.01 -6.26 -30.94
CA GLY A 57 -0.28 -7.07 -32.13
C GLY A 57 -1.31 -6.47 -33.11
N GLN A 58 -0.90 -6.20 -34.35
CA GLN A 58 -1.75 -5.87 -35.51
C GLN A 58 -2.83 -4.80 -35.22
N GLY A 59 -2.43 -3.68 -34.62
CA GLY A 59 -3.31 -2.51 -34.46
C GLY A 59 -4.30 -2.57 -33.29
N MET A 60 -4.05 -3.39 -32.25
CA MET A 60 -4.88 -3.39 -31.03
C MET A 60 -4.10 -3.37 -29.72
N GLY A 61 -3.57 -2.19 -29.41
CA GLY A 61 -3.06 -1.74 -28.11
C GLY A 61 -2.06 -0.62 -28.34
N ARG A 62 -2.41 0.57 -27.82
CA ARG A 62 -1.69 1.81 -28.13
C ARG A 62 -0.73 2.08 -26.99
N SER A 63 0.56 2.05 -27.30
CA SER A 63 1.56 2.67 -26.45
C SER A 63 1.39 4.18 -26.53
N GLY A 64 1.65 4.88 -25.44
CA GLY A 64 1.87 6.32 -25.47
C GLY A 64 3.26 6.64 -26.02
N THR A 65 3.70 7.86 -25.77
CA THR A 65 5.11 8.26 -25.93
C THR A 65 5.57 8.93 -24.64
N ALA A 66 6.88 9.13 -24.49
CA ALA A 66 7.44 9.82 -23.32
C ALA A 66 6.82 11.20 -23.06
N GLN A 67 6.42 11.93 -24.10
CA GLN A 67 5.79 13.25 -24.00
C GLN A 67 4.26 13.18 -23.94
N GLN A 68 3.65 12.07 -24.36
CA GLN A 68 2.21 11.91 -24.50
C GLN A 68 1.81 10.50 -24.05
N PRO A 69 1.85 10.21 -22.74
CA PRO A 69 1.40 8.94 -22.21
C PRO A 69 -0.11 8.80 -22.40
N ILE A 70 -0.61 7.56 -22.39
CA ILE A 70 -2.05 7.28 -22.33
C ILE A 70 -2.43 7.05 -20.87
N ILE A 71 -3.46 7.75 -20.39
CA ILE A 71 -3.88 7.70 -18.99
C ILE A 71 -5.27 7.06 -18.91
N TYR A 72 -5.40 5.99 -18.12
CA TYR A 72 -6.67 5.40 -17.72
C TYR A 72 -6.92 5.76 -16.25
N ARG A 73 -8.06 6.38 -15.94
CA ARG A 73 -8.37 6.80 -14.56
C ARG A 73 -9.84 6.66 -14.22
N VAL A 74 -10.11 6.53 -12.92
CA VAL A 74 -11.47 6.66 -12.37
C VAL A 74 -12.01 8.08 -12.55
N PHE A 75 -13.31 8.18 -12.80
CA PHE A 75 -14.01 9.44 -12.99
C PHE A 75 -15.38 9.41 -12.27
N GLY A 76 -15.58 10.34 -11.33
CA GLY A 76 -16.77 10.40 -10.47
C GLY A 76 -16.55 9.75 -9.10
N ASP A 77 -17.62 9.70 -8.29
CA ASP A 77 -17.52 9.52 -6.83
C ASP A 77 -17.57 8.06 -6.34
N GLY A 78 -17.35 7.07 -7.21
CA GLY A 78 -17.47 5.66 -6.84
C GLY A 78 -16.46 4.74 -7.52
N PRO A 79 -16.24 3.54 -6.97
CA PRO A 79 -15.16 2.65 -7.39
C PRO A 79 -15.36 2.10 -8.80
N VAL A 80 -14.25 1.91 -9.50
CA VAL A 80 -14.21 1.15 -10.75
C VAL A 80 -13.50 -0.16 -10.50
N GLN A 81 -14.25 -1.25 -10.57
CA GLN A 81 -13.71 -2.59 -10.38
C GLN A 81 -13.37 -3.23 -11.73
N LEU A 82 -12.15 -3.77 -11.84
CA LEU A 82 -11.64 -4.52 -12.97
C LEU A 82 -11.40 -5.98 -12.57
N ALA A 83 -11.66 -6.89 -13.49
CA ALA A 83 -11.33 -8.31 -13.29
C ALA A 83 -9.82 -8.60 -13.40
N SER A 84 -9.07 -7.86 -14.24
CA SER A 84 -7.60 -7.90 -14.34
C SER A 84 -7.10 -6.85 -15.34
N ILE A 85 -5.80 -6.52 -15.29
CA ILE A 85 -5.09 -5.68 -16.25
C ILE A 85 -3.94 -6.49 -16.85
N TRP A 86 -3.86 -6.55 -18.18
CA TRP A 86 -2.75 -7.16 -18.90
C TRP A 86 -2.13 -6.11 -19.83
N ILE A 87 -0.83 -5.86 -19.68
CA ILE A 87 -0.13 -4.85 -20.47
C ILE A 87 1.15 -5.40 -21.10
N GLU A 88 1.30 -5.09 -22.39
CA GLU A 88 2.51 -5.30 -23.20
C GLU A 88 2.95 -3.99 -23.89
N GLY A 89 2.22 -2.89 -23.65
CA GLY A 89 2.48 -1.57 -24.21
C GLY A 89 3.48 -0.75 -23.39
N GLU A 90 3.75 0.46 -23.86
CA GLU A 90 4.70 1.38 -23.25
C GLU A 90 4.07 2.76 -23.01
N TYR A 91 4.58 3.52 -22.04
CA TYR A 91 4.09 4.89 -21.73
C TYR A 91 2.58 4.94 -21.45
N VAL A 92 2.14 4.04 -20.56
CA VAL A 92 0.75 3.93 -20.13
C VAL A 92 0.66 4.12 -18.63
N GLU A 93 -0.40 4.77 -18.17
CA GLU A 93 -0.65 5.02 -16.76
C GLU A 93 -2.07 4.61 -16.37
N PHE A 94 -2.19 3.88 -15.25
CA PHE A 94 -3.46 3.49 -14.64
C PHE A 94 -3.59 4.12 -13.25
N ARG A 95 -4.76 4.71 -12.95
CA ARG A 95 -5.02 5.38 -11.68
C ARG A 95 -6.32 4.94 -11.00
N ASP A 96 -6.24 4.73 -9.69
CA ASP A 96 -7.38 4.69 -8.75
C ASP A 96 -8.38 3.54 -8.94
N PHE A 97 -8.00 2.52 -9.72
CA PHE A 97 -8.85 1.34 -9.96
C PHE A 97 -8.84 0.37 -8.78
N LYS A 98 -9.88 -0.47 -8.70
CA LYS A 98 -9.85 -1.69 -7.89
C LYS A 98 -9.74 -2.90 -8.81
N VAL A 99 -8.73 -3.73 -8.64
CA VAL A 99 -8.54 -4.97 -9.40
C VAL A 99 -8.84 -6.11 -8.45
N VAL A 100 -9.94 -6.83 -8.70
CA VAL A 100 -10.48 -7.82 -7.77
C VAL A 100 -10.65 -9.16 -8.47
N GLY A 101 -9.99 -10.18 -7.94
CA GLY A 101 -9.94 -11.49 -8.53
C GLY A 101 -11.13 -12.38 -8.21
N PRO A 102 -11.25 -13.51 -8.91
CA PRO A 102 -12.36 -14.45 -8.76
C PRO A 102 -12.27 -15.30 -7.48
N GLY A 103 -11.17 -15.23 -6.74
CA GLY A 103 -10.89 -16.07 -5.58
C GLY A 103 -9.39 -16.36 -5.45
N ARG A 104 -8.86 -16.33 -4.23
CA ARG A 104 -7.44 -16.61 -3.97
C ARG A 104 -6.97 -17.99 -4.40
N ASP A 105 -7.87 -18.98 -4.32
CA ASP A 105 -7.62 -20.37 -4.71
C ASP A 105 -7.81 -20.62 -6.23
N SER A 106 -8.14 -19.58 -6.98
CA SER A 106 -8.26 -19.63 -8.44
C SER A 106 -6.87 -19.71 -9.07
N ASN A 107 -6.38 -20.95 -9.20
CA ASN A 107 -5.05 -21.28 -9.69
C ASN A 107 -4.70 -20.55 -11.00
N GLY A 108 -3.60 -19.78 -10.97
CA GLY A 108 -3.08 -19.02 -12.12
C GLY A 108 -3.79 -17.70 -12.41
N SER A 109 -4.73 -17.26 -11.56
CA SER A 109 -5.32 -15.93 -11.68
C SER A 109 -4.31 -14.83 -11.30
N VAL A 110 -4.24 -13.78 -12.12
CA VAL A 110 -3.33 -12.65 -11.95
C VAL A 110 -4.13 -11.35 -12.01
N GLY A 111 -3.88 -10.45 -11.06
CA GLY A 111 -4.51 -9.12 -11.03
C GLY A 111 -3.94 -8.21 -12.09
N ILE A 112 -2.65 -7.90 -11.99
CA ILE A 112 -1.92 -7.09 -12.97
C ILE A 112 -0.80 -7.94 -13.57
N PHE A 113 -0.84 -8.10 -14.88
CA PHE A 113 0.21 -8.76 -15.64
C PHE A 113 0.98 -7.75 -16.50
N THR A 114 2.30 -7.72 -16.34
CA THR A 114 3.22 -6.96 -17.20
C THR A 114 4.04 -7.95 -18.02
N ALA A 115 4.00 -7.85 -19.34
CA ALA A 115 4.77 -8.77 -20.16
C ALA A 115 6.26 -8.50 -20.05
N SER A 116 7.00 -9.56 -19.74
CA SER A 116 8.44 -9.65 -19.89
C SER A 116 8.80 -10.57 -21.05
N ARG A 117 10.05 -10.49 -21.51
CA ARG A 117 10.60 -11.44 -22.51
C ARG A 117 10.64 -12.88 -22.01
N GLU A 118 10.53 -13.10 -20.70
CA GLU A 118 10.41 -14.42 -20.08
C GLU A 118 8.98 -15.00 -20.16
N SER A 119 7.97 -14.15 -20.32
CA SER A 119 6.58 -14.53 -20.03
C SER A 119 5.78 -15.02 -21.25
N ILE A 120 6.24 -14.83 -22.50
CA ILE A 120 5.50 -15.21 -23.71
C ILE A 120 6.46 -15.78 -24.76
N CYS A 121 6.20 -17.00 -25.25
CA CYS A 121 6.96 -17.54 -26.38
C CYS A 121 6.50 -16.90 -27.70
N CYS A 122 7.48 -16.58 -28.55
CA CYS A 122 7.35 -16.21 -29.96
C CYS A 122 7.10 -14.73 -30.32
N THR A 123 7.02 -13.79 -29.38
CA THR A 123 7.22 -12.34 -29.65
C THR A 123 7.81 -11.62 -28.43
N HIS A 124 9.03 -11.09 -28.56
CA HIS A 124 9.85 -10.54 -27.47
C HIS A 124 9.43 -9.12 -27.02
N PHE A 125 8.19 -8.95 -26.56
CA PHE A 125 7.77 -7.66 -26.00
C PHE A 125 8.14 -7.57 -24.52
N GLN A 126 8.66 -6.41 -24.13
CA GLN A 126 8.97 -6.08 -22.74
C GLN A 126 8.23 -4.79 -22.42
N THR A 127 7.37 -4.85 -21.42
CA THR A 127 6.63 -3.68 -20.94
C THR A 127 7.61 -2.63 -20.45
N ASN A 128 7.39 -1.38 -20.82
CA ASN A 128 8.34 -0.31 -20.53
C ASN A 128 7.66 1.03 -20.22
N HIS A 129 8.17 1.81 -19.26
CA HIS A 129 7.62 3.13 -18.89
C HIS A 129 6.13 3.09 -18.52
N VAL A 130 5.70 2.12 -17.71
CA VAL A 130 4.29 1.97 -17.29
C VAL A 130 4.14 2.32 -15.82
N LYS A 131 3.05 3.01 -15.49
CA LYS A 131 2.74 3.45 -14.13
C LYS A 131 1.40 2.91 -13.63
N PHE A 132 1.38 2.45 -12.40
CA PHE A 132 0.20 2.06 -11.65
C PHE A 132 0.16 2.88 -10.36
N ILE A 133 -0.90 3.65 -10.16
CA ILE A 133 -1.00 4.62 -9.06
C ILE A 133 -2.34 4.47 -8.34
N GLY A 134 -2.33 4.34 -7.01
CA GLY A 134 -3.57 4.36 -6.22
C GLY A 134 -4.47 3.15 -6.44
N ILE A 135 -3.94 2.02 -6.95
CA ILE A 135 -4.74 0.85 -7.31
C ILE A 135 -4.75 -0.17 -6.16
N GLU A 136 -5.94 -0.69 -5.86
CA GLU A 136 -6.13 -1.85 -4.98
C GLU A 136 -6.05 -3.15 -5.80
N VAL A 137 -5.28 -4.14 -5.38
CA VAL A 137 -5.16 -5.47 -6.03
C VAL A 137 -5.38 -6.58 -5.02
N THR A 138 -6.47 -7.34 -5.18
CA THR A 138 -6.89 -8.33 -4.18
C THR A 138 -7.59 -9.55 -4.77
N ASN A 139 -7.55 -10.66 -4.03
CA ASN A 139 -8.32 -11.88 -4.28
C ASN A 139 -7.91 -12.66 -5.56
N PHE A 140 -6.64 -12.57 -5.95
CA PHE A 140 -6.02 -13.39 -7.01
C PHE A 140 -5.15 -14.50 -6.43
N ALA A 141 -4.68 -15.42 -7.27
CA ALA A 141 -3.55 -16.27 -6.91
C ALA A 141 -2.28 -15.41 -6.80
N THR A 142 -1.93 -14.63 -7.82
CA THR A 142 -0.82 -13.65 -7.73
C THR A 142 -1.35 -12.25 -7.97
N GLY A 143 -1.04 -11.30 -7.10
CA GLY A 143 -1.51 -9.92 -7.25
C GLY A 143 -0.97 -9.28 -8.52
N ILE A 144 0.36 -9.17 -8.59
CA ILE A 144 1.09 -8.60 -9.73
C ILE A 144 2.15 -9.59 -10.19
N LEU A 145 2.18 -9.91 -11.48
CA LEU A 145 3.11 -10.87 -12.06
C LEU A 145 3.72 -10.34 -13.37
N GLY A 146 4.99 -10.67 -13.58
CA GLY A 146 5.63 -10.61 -14.89
C GLY A 146 6.97 -9.91 -14.83
N GLY A 147 7.14 -8.87 -15.64
CA GLY A 147 8.36 -8.08 -15.63
C GLY A 147 8.36 -7.01 -16.70
N GLY A 148 9.43 -6.23 -16.72
CA GLY A 148 9.53 -5.07 -17.58
C GLY A 148 10.56 -4.10 -17.04
N ASP A 149 10.78 -3.04 -17.81
CA ASP A 149 11.73 -2.00 -17.47
C ASP A 149 10.99 -0.70 -17.16
N ASP A 150 11.53 0.16 -16.29
CA ASP A 150 10.95 1.47 -15.98
C ASP A 150 9.47 1.40 -15.55
N LEU A 151 9.14 0.41 -14.72
CA LEU A 151 7.81 0.22 -14.15
C LEU A 151 7.69 0.97 -12.82
N GLU A 152 6.57 1.64 -12.59
CA GLU A 152 6.30 2.36 -11.34
C GLU A 152 4.98 1.88 -10.72
N PHE A 153 5.06 1.45 -9.46
CA PHE A 153 3.93 1.06 -8.61
C PHE A 153 3.92 2.00 -7.41
N ARG A 154 2.95 2.90 -7.37
CA ARG A 154 2.90 3.98 -6.39
C ARG A 154 1.57 4.02 -5.66
N GLU A 155 1.59 4.20 -4.34
CA GLU A 155 0.36 4.36 -3.54
C GLU A 155 -0.64 3.19 -3.74
N MET A 156 -0.13 1.99 -4.02
CA MET A 156 -0.93 0.79 -4.25
C MET A 156 -1.32 0.14 -2.93
N ASP A 157 -2.45 -0.58 -2.95
CA ASP A 157 -2.84 -1.49 -1.86
C ASP A 157 -2.93 -2.92 -2.40
N ILE A 158 -1.94 -3.76 -2.07
CA ILE A 158 -1.78 -5.09 -2.66
C ILE A 158 -1.92 -6.11 -1.54
N HIS A 159 -3.10 -6.70 -1.47
CA HIS A 159 -3.43 -7.53 -0.34
C HIS A 159 -4.27 -8.74 -0.63
N HIS A 160 -4.25 -9.69 0.30
CA HIS A 160 -5.19 -10.81 0.27
C HIS A 160 -5.11 -11.58 -1.05
N ASN A 161 -3.90 -11.69 -1.61
CA ASN A 161 -3.62 -12.52 -2.77
C ASN A 161 -2.97 -13.83 -2.34
N GLY A 162 -3.25 -14.87 -3.10
CA GLY A 162 -2.62 -16.15 -3.02
C GLY A 162 -3.27 -17.16 -2.12
N TYR A 163 -3.00 -18.42 -2.49
CA TYR A 163 -3.45 -19.61 -1.77
C TYR A 163 -2.30 -20.61 -1.61
N TYR A 164 -1.45 -20.74 -2.63
CA TYR A 164 -0.25 -21.56 -2.63
C TYR A 164 0.99 -20.75 -2.25
N TRP A 165 1.44 -20.93 -1.03
CA TRP A 165 2.60 -20.26 -0.44
C TRP A 165 3.94 -20.31 -1.22
N PHE A 166 4.10 -21.17 -2.24
CA PHE A 166 5.30 -21.22 -3.09
C PHE A 166 5.16 -20.46 -4.43
N GLU A 167 3.94 -20.27 -4.91
CA GLU A 167 3.66 -19.80 -6.28
C GLU A 167 2.93 -18.45 -6.31
N ASP A 168 2.31 -18.08 -5.19
CA ASP A 168 1.28 -17.06 -5.14
C ASP A 168 1.74 -15.85 -4.29
N MET A 169 2.32 -14.85 -4.95
CA MET A 169 2.93 -13.66 -4.33
C MET A 169 1.99 -12.45 -4.37
N GLY A 170 2.28 -11.44 -3.55
CA GLY A 170 1.73 -10.09 -3.74
C GLY A 170 2.23 -9.48 -5.05
N ILE A 171 3.54 -9.34 -5.17
CA ILE A 171 4.24 -8.87 -6.38
C ILE A 171 5.33 -9.88 -6.74
N TYR A 172 5.38 -10.30 -8.00
CA TYR A 172 6.53 -11.00 -8.59
C TYR A 172 6.92 -10.31 -9.89
N LEU A 173 8.11 -9.69 -9.93
CA LEU A 173 8.59 -8.97 -11.11
C LEU A 173 10.07 -9.24 -11.41
N SER A 174 10.41 -9.27 -12.71
CA SER A 174 11.77 -9.22 -13.24
C SER A 174 11.97 -7.97 -14.10
N GLY A 175 13.23 -7.64 -14.44
CA GLY A 175 13.60 -6.45 -15.21
C GLY A 175 14.14 -5.29 -14.37
N ALA A 176 14.50 -4.18 -15.02
CA ALA A 176 15.30 -3.11 -14.43
C ALA A 176 14.53 -1.81 -14.16
N ARG A 177 15.04 -0.97 -13.26
CA ARG A 177 14.50 0.37 -12.94
C ARG A 177 13.04 0.33 -12.50
N ILE A 178 12.68 -0.73 -11.79
CA ILE A 178 11.35 -0.86 -11.19
C ILE A 178 11.31 0.04 -9.95
N LYS A 179 10.17 0.69 -9.72
CA LYS A 179 9.94 1.55 -8.56
C LYS A 179 8.69 1.06 -7.84
N ILE A 180 8.84 0.69 -6.57
CA ILE A 180 7.74 0.29 -5.69
C ILE A 180 7.76 1.30 -4.53
N ILE A 181 6.92 2.32 -4.63
CA ILE A 181 6.98 3.51 -3.76
C ILE A 181 5.66 3.76 -3.03
N GLY A 182 5.68 3.98 -1.71
CA GLY A 182 4.47 4.47 -1.03
C GLY A 182 3.33 3.45 -0.92
N ASN A 183 3.60 2.14 -1.06
CA ASN A 183 2.57 1.11 -1.15
C ASN A 183 2.28 0.45 0.20
N ARG A 184 1.07 -0.08 0.33
CA ARG A 184 0.68 -1.04 1.38
C ARG A 184 0.64 -2.43 0.77
N ILE A 185 1.45 -3.35 1.29
CA ILE A 185 1.58 -4.70 0.73
C ILE A 185 1.46 -5.70 1.86
N HIS A 186 0.29 -6.35 1.96
CA HIS A 186 -0.03 -7.12 3.14
C HIS A 186 -0.94 -8.33 2.91
N ASP A 187 -0.93 -9.28 3.82
CA ASP A 187 -1.85 -10.43 3.78
C ASP A 187 -1.79 -11.28 2.52
N ASN A 188 -0.65 -11.23 1.84
CA ASN A 188 -0.39 -12.10 0.72
C ASN A 188 0.11 -13.45 1.26
N ALA A 189 -0.32 -14.53 0.60
CA ALA A 189 -0.09 -15.89 1.07
C ALA A 189 1.39 -16.26 1.16
N SER A 190 2.20 -15.73 0.24
CA SER A 190 3.64 -15.93 0.15
C SER A 190 4.39 -14.60 0.38
N THR A 191 5.35 -14.27 -0.48
CA THR A 191 6.13 -13.03 -0.43
C THR A 191 5.28 -11.82 -0.76
N GLY A 192 5.46 -10.71 -0.02
CA GLY A 192 4.89 -9.41 -0.35
C GLY A 192 5.46 -8.89 -1.67
N ILE A 193 6.77 -8.63 -1.70
CA ILE A 193 7.51 -8.21 -2.90
C ILE A 193 8.59 -9.22 -3.26
N GLN A 194 8.50 -9.82 -4.44
CA GLN A 194 9.53 -10.68 -5.01
C GLN A 194 10.07 -10.09 -6.31
N LEU A 195 11.25 -9.48 -6.24
CA LEU A 195 12.01 -9.03 -7.39
C LEU A 195 13.00 -10.13 -7.75
N TRP A 196 12.66 -10.92 -8.77
CA TRP A 196 13.38 -12.14 -9.07
C TRP A 196 13.46 -12.43 -10.56
N ASN A 197 14.68 -12.74 -11.01
CA ASN A 197 14.90 -13.32 -12.33
C ASN A 197 15.10 -14.84 -12.23
N THR A 198 14.18 -15.60 -12.82
CA THR A 198 14.25 -17.06 -12.91
C THR A 198 15.13 -17.56 -14.04
N SER A 199 15.31 -16.76 -15.09
CA SER A 199 16.18 -17.09 -16.21
C SER A 199 17.66 -16.83 -15.89
N ASN A 200 18.53 -17.33 -16.77
CA ASN A 200 19.94 -16.95 -16.79
C ASN A 200 20.18 -15.73 -17.71
N ASP A 201 19.13 -15.02 -18.13
CA ASP A 201 19.24 -13.84 -18.99
C ASP A 201 19.61 -12.61 -18.14
N PRO A 202 20.81 -12.03 -18.30
CA PRO A 202 21.23 -10.87 -17.53
C PRO A 202 20.45 -9.60 -17.89
N THR A 203 19.67 -9.59 -18.96
CA THR A 203 18.84 -8.43 -19.34
C THR A 203 17.52 -8.35 -18.57
N LEU A 204 17.17 -9.40 -17.83
CA LEU A 204 15.91 -9.52 -17.09
C LEU A 204 16.14 -9.49 -15.57
N VAL A 205 17.37 -9.25 -15.11
CA VAL A 205 17.66 -9.14 -13.68
C VAL A 205 17.11 -7.84 -13.07
N PRO A 206 16.64 -7.88 -11.82
CA PRO A 206 16.39 -6.68 -11.03
C PRO A 206 17.64 -5.81 -10.92
N ASN A 207 17.67 -4.70 -11.65
CA ASN A 207 18.79 -3.75 -11.62
C ASN A 207 18.28 -2.34 -11.39
N HIS A 208 18.95 -1.59 -10.52
CA HIS A 208 18.59 -0.19 -10.22
C HIS A 208 17.12 -0.03 -9.79
N THR A 209 16.58 -1.05 -9.14
CA THR A 209 15.22 -1.04 -8.60
C THR A 209 15.19 -0.33 -7.26
N ILE A 210 14.11 0.41 -7.01
CA ILE A 210 13.88 1.19 -5.79
C ILE A 210 12.63 0.66 -5.09
N VAL A 211 12.79 0.25 -3.84
CA VAL A 211 11.68 -0.09 -2.93
C VAL A 211 11.72 0.92 -1.77
N GLU A 212 10.80 1.86 -1.78
CA GLU A 212 10.86 3.05 -0.91
C GLU A 212 9.51 3.43 -0.30
N ASN A 213 9.50 3.90 0.96
CA ASN A 213 8.29 4.42 1.61
C ASN A 213 7.11 3.43 1.63
N ASN A 214 7.37 2.12 1.65
CA ASN A 214 6.30 1.11 1.70
C ASN A 214 6.03 0.62 3.13
N ILE A 215 4.77 0.25 3.38
CA ILE A 215 4.35 -0.51 4.56
C ILE A 215 4.11 -1.97 4.14
N ILE A 216 4.92 -2.89 4.65
CA ILE A 216 4.93 -4.29 4.21
C ILE A 216 4.75 -5.20 5.42
N TYR A 217 3.60 -5.87 5.51
CA TYR A 217 3.27 -6.62 6.72
C TYR A 217 2.36 -7.82 6.53
N ALA A 218 2.35 -8.73 7.50
CA ALA A 218 1.45 -9.89 7.51
C ALA A 218 1.51 -10.75 6.23
N ASN A 219 2.64 -10.75 5.51
CA ASN A 219 2.84 -11.62 4.34
C ASN A 219 3.43 -12.96 4.77
N GLY A 220 3.04 -14.05 4.09
CA GLY A 220 3.64 -15.37 4.26
C GLY A 220 2.92 -16.32 5.21
N PHE A 221 1.69 -16.00 5.65
CA PHE A 221 0.94 -16.78 6.66
C PHE A 221 -0.05 -17.80 6.11
N THR A 222 0.04 -18.20 4.84
CA THR A 222 -0.85 -19.26 4.32
C THR A 222 -0.23 -20.64 4.46
N VAL A 223 -0.95 -21.53 5.14
CA VAL A 223 -0.51 -22.90 5.51
C VAL A 223 -0.91 -23.94 4.44
N VAL A 224 -1.59 -23.53 3.38
CA VAL A 224 -2.29 -24.49 2.52
C VAL A 224 -1.37 -25.07 1.45
N LYS A 225 -1.25 -26.41 1.50
CA LYS A 225 -0.76 -27.35 0.47
C LYS A 225 0.28 -26.76 -0.50
N SER A 226 1.57 -27.02 -0.30
CA SER A 226 2.50 -26.96 -1.44
C SER A 226 2.04 -27.99 -2.49
N LYS A 227 1.99 -27.62 -3.78
CA LYS A 227 1.82 -28.59 -4.88
C LYS A 227 2.93 -29.66 -4.88
N LYS A 228 4.08 -29.35 -4.26
CA LYS A 228 5.27 -30.19 -4.12
C LYS A 228 5.28 -31.06 -2.84
N GLY A 229 4.22 -31.05 -2.02
CA GLY A 229 4.13 -31.80 -0.75
C GLY A 229 4.52 -31.01 0.51
N VAL A 230 4.10 -31.52 1.68
CA VAL A 230 4.37 -30.98 3.03
C VAL A 230 5.83 -31.24 3.40
N GLY A 231 6.56 -30.23 3.89
CA GLY A 231 7.97 -30.36 4.33
C GLY A 231 9.00 -29.55 3.52
N SER A 232 8.59 -28.71 2.57
CA SER A 232 9.46 -27.69 1.99
C SER A 232 9.59 -26.49 2.95
N GLU A 233 10.79 -25.94 3.06
CA GLU A 233 11.11 -24.75 3.87
C GLU A 233 10.14 -23.61 3.54
N GLN A 234 9.57 -22.95 4.54
CA GLN A 234 8.62 -21.84 4.35
C GLN A 234 9.26 -20.65 3.59
N TYR A 235 8.63 -20.21 2.48
CA TYR A 235 9.18 -19.26 1.48
C TYR A 235 8.58 -17.85 1.57
N GLY A 236 7.64 -17.58 2.48
CA GLY A 236 7.05 -16.23 2.62
C GLY A 236 8.08 -15.20 3.11
N ARG A 237 8.01 -13.96 2.65
CA ARG A 237 8.94 -12.87 3.02
C ARG A 237 8.25 -11.51 2.83
N GLY A 238 8.75 -10.45 3.47
CA GLY A 238 8.33 -9.09 3.16
C GLY A 238 8.85 -8.70 1.79
N ILE A 239 10.18 -8.64 1.65
CA ILE A 239 10.89 -8.30 0.42
C ILE A 239 11.90 -9.41 0.06
N VAL A 240 11.95 -9.76 -1.21
CA VAL A 240 12.99 -10.58 -1.83
C VAL A 240 13.58 -9.83 -3.00
N LEU A 241 14.91 -9.86 -3.07
CA LEU A 241 15.67 -9.41 -4.22
C LEU A 241 16.72 -10.46 -4.57
N GLY A 242 16.79 -10.84 -5.85
CA GLY A 242 17.81 -11.77 -6.32
C GLY A 242 17.56 -12.31 -7.72
N SER A 243 18.34 -13.33 -8.09
CA SER A 243 18.33 -13.89 -9.44
C SER A 243 19.02 -15.25 -9.51
N ASN A 244 18.59 -16.16 -10.38
CA ASN A 244 19.17 -17.49 -10.49
C ASN A 244 20.56 -17.52 -11.17
N GLY A 245 20.77 -16.74 -12.23
CA GLY A 245 21.91 -16.94 -13.14
C GLY A 245 22.74 -15.73 -13.53
N ALA A 246 22.38 -14.52 -13.09
CA ALA A 246 23.11 -13.28 -13.37
C ALA A 246 23.10 -12.39 -12.13
N ALA A 247 24.02 -11.43 -12.04
CA ALA A 247 24.07 -10.51 -10.89
C ALA A 247 22.99 -9.43 -10.99
N SER A 248 22.27 -9.21 -9.90
CA SER A 248 21.31 -8.13 -9.70
C SER A 248 22.06 -6.95 -9.07
N GLU A 249 22.08 -5.78 -9.70
CA GLU A 249 22.99 -4.67 -9.36
C GLU A 249 22.28 -3.36 -9.02
N GLY A 250 22.81 -2.65 -8.01
CA GLY A 250 22.51 -1.24 -7.80
C GLY A 250 21.12 -0.96 -7.23
N ASN A 251 20.54 -1.94 -6.53
CA ASN A 251 19.20 -1.83 -5.98
C ASN A 251 19.18 -1.10 -4.63
N LEU A 252 18.06 -0.44 -4.33
CA LEU A 252 17.88 0.38 -3.13
C LEU A 252 16.57 0.00 -2.42
N ILE A 253 16.69 -0.39 -1.15
CA ILE A 253 15.56 -0.64 -0.25
C ILE A 253 15.68 0.37 0.89
N GLN A 254 14.86 1.42 0.90
CA GLN A 254 14.99 2.49 1.88
C GLN A 254 13.68 3.01 2.44
N ASN A 255 13.71 3.58 3.65
CA ASN A 255 12.51 4.18 4.27
C ASN A 255 11.29 3.27 4.23
N ASN A 256 11.42 1.95 4.42
CA ASN A 256 10.26 1.07 4.51
C ASN A 256 9.95 0.72 5.96
N ILE A 257 8.67 0.53 6.26
CA ILE A 257 8.18 -0.02 7.52
C ILE A 257 7.77 -1.48 7.24
N ILE A 258 8.55 -2.43 7.77
CA ILE A 258 8.45 -3.86 7.44
C ILE A 258 8.24 -4.66 8.72
N PHE A 259 7.06 -5.24 8.90
CA PHE A 259 6.76 -5.93 10.15
C PHE A 259 5.85 -7.13 10.02
N ALA A 260 5.96 -8.05 10.97
CA ALA A 260 5.09 -9.22 11.04
C ALA A 260 5.02 -10.00 9.71
N ASN A 261 6.12 -10.10 8.96
CA ASN A 261 6.21 -10.99 7.81
C ASN A 261 6.83 -12.32 8.21
N PHE A 262 6.44 -13.38 7.51
CA PHE A 262 6.86 -14.73 7.83
C PHE A 262 7.48 -15.45 6.63
N PRO A 263 8.71 -16.00 6.77
CA PRO A 263 9.66 -15.74 7.85
C PRO A 263 10.46 -14.42 7.81
N LEU A 264 10.86 -13.91 6.63
CA LEU A 264 11.84 -12.81 6.58
C LEU A 264 11.18 -11.44 6.38
N GLY A 265 11.75 -10.39 6.96
CA GLY A 265 11.49 -9.01 6.58
C GLY A 265 12.09 -8.71 5.22
N ILE A 266 13.42 -8.73 5.11
CA ILE A 266 14.16 -8.55 3.86
C ILE A 266 15.08 -9.75 3.62
N GLY A 267 15.02 -10.35 2.43
CA GLY A 267 15.93 -11.41 1.98
C GLY A 267 16.67 -11.02 0.71
N LEU A 268 17.99 -10.93 0.79
CA LEU A 268 18.86 -10.83 -0.38
C LEU A 268 19.34 -12.21 -0.78
N TYR A 269 19.22 -12.53 -2.06
CA TYR A 269 19.64 -13.83 -2.55
C TYR A 269 20.42 -13.68 -3.83
N SER A 270 21.33 -14.63 -4.02
CA SER A 270 21.74 -15.13 -5.31
C SER A 270 22.20 -14.05 -6.27
N LEU A 271 23.47 -13.69 -6.11
CA LEU A 271 24.18 -12.69 -6.93
C LEU A 271 23.61 -11.27 -6.81
N SER A 272 22.94 -10.95 -5.70
CA SER A 272 22.64 -9.56 -5.32
C SER A 272 23.95 -8.80 -5.08
N ASN A 273 24.25 -7.82 -5.91
CA ASN A 273 25.46 -7.01 -5.90
C ASN A 273 25.10 -5.52 -5.69
N ASN A 274 25.93 -4.79 -4.95
CA ASN A 274 25.79 -3.34 -4.77
C ASN A 274 24.38 -2.92 -4.35
N THR A 275 23.77 -3.70 -3.46
CA THR A 275 22.42 -3.42 -2.94
C THR A 275 22.52 -2.65 -1.63
N LYS A 276 21.71 -1.60 -1.49
CA LYS A 276 21.66 -0.76 -0.29
C LYS A 276 20.35 -0.98 0.46
N ILE A 277 20.44 -1.24 1.76
CA ILE A 277 19.31 -1.33 2.70
C ILE A 277 19.48 -0.23 3.73
N ILE A 278 18.71 0.84 3.63
CA ILE A 278 18.98 2.10 4.35
C ILE A 278 17.73 2.67 5.03
N ASN A 279 17.84 3.13 6.28
CA ASN A 279 16.75 3.86 6.95
C ASN A 279 15.41 3.11 6.96
N ASN A 280 15.42 1.78 7.10
CA ASN A 280 14.19 0.99 7.25
C ASN A 280 13.90 0.71 8.73
N THR A 281 12.62 0.57 9.07
CA THR A 281 12.15 0.06 10.37
C THR A 281 11.63 -1.37 10.19
N ILE A 282 12.38 -2.34 10.71
CA ILE A 282 12.18 -3.79 10.46
C ILE A 282 11.93 -4.49 11.79
N VAL A 283 10.67 -4.79 12.07
CA VAL A 283 10.22 -5.16 13.43
C VAL A 283 9.31 -6.37 13.41
N ALA A 284 9.38 -7.27 14.39
CA ALA A 284 8.41 -8.36 14.54
C ALA A 284 8.27 -9.28 13.31
N ASN A 285 9.26 -9.40 12.43
CA ASN A 285 9.33 -10.49 11.45
C ASN A 285 9.94 -11.73 12.13
N VAL A 286 9.94 -12.93 11.54
CA VAL A 286 10.71 -14.03 12.18
C VAL A 286 12.20 -13.72 12.10
N ASN A 287 12.68 -13.37 10.91
CA ASN A 287 14.05 -12.91 10.69
C ASN A 287 13.98 -11.48 10.15
N GLY A 288 14.86 -10.59 10.61
CA GLY A 288 14.87 -9.18 10.20
C GLY A 288 15.40 -9.01 8.77
N ILE A 289 16.72 -8.98 8.63
CA ILE A 289 17.41 -8.95 7.33
C ILE A 289 18.28 -10.20 7.19
N GLY A 290 18.10 -10.95 6.10
CA GLY A 290 18.90 -12.11 5.76
C GLY A 290 19.53 -12.02 4.37
N SER A 291 20.68 -12.67 4.19
CA SER A 291 21.33 -12.80 2.89
C SER A 291 22.00 -14.16 2.72
N ASP A 292 22.03 -14.69 1.49
CA ASP A 292 22.93 -15.81 1.17
C ASP A 292 24.39 -15.36 1.02
N GLU A 293 25.33 -16.32 1.03
CA GLU A 293 26.78 -16.09 0.92
C GLU A 293 27.23 -15.53 -0.43
N ARG A 294 26.32 -15.44 -1.41
CA ARG A 294 26.62 -15.01 -2.79
C ARG A 294 26.28 -13.54 -3.02
N ALA A 295 25.65 -12.86 -2.05
CA ALA A 295 25.47 -11.43 -2.12
C ALA A 295 26.79 -10.71 -1.84
N THR A 296 27.07 -9.63 -2.58
CA THR A 296 28.34 -8.90 -2.51
C THR A 296 28.12 -7.39 -2.57
N ASN A 297 29.04 -6.62 -1.99
CA ASN A 297 28.96 -5.16 -1.92
C ASN A 297 27.64 -4.64 -1.35
N VAL A 298 27.03 -5.37 -0.41
CA VAL A 298 25.77 -4.96 0.23
C VAL A 298 26.09 -3.95 1.32
N ILE A 299 25.33 -2.86 1.36
CA ILE A 299 25.42 -1.84 2.42
C ILE A 299 24.14 -1.89 3.24
N VAL A 300 24.26 -2.09 4.55
CA VAL A 300 23.14 -2.09 5.50
C VAL A 300 23.38 -1.00 6.53
N LYS A 301 22.65 0.12 6.44
CA LYS A 301 22.90 1.30 7.28
C LYS A 301 21.65 1.98 7.80
N ASN A 302 21.75 2.61 8.95
CA ASN A 302 20.66 3.40 9.54
C ASN A 302 19.35 2.62 9.70
N ASN A 303 19.34 1.30 9.78
CA ASN A 303 18.11 0.53 9.95
C ASN A 303 17.83 0.27 11.44
N ILE A 304 16.56 0.33 11.82
CA ILE A 304 16.08 -0.28 13.07
C ILE A 304 15.75 -1.74 12.75
N VAL A 305 16.41 -2.67 13.45
CA VAL A 305 16.15 -4.11 13.33
C VAL A 305 15.90 -4.67 14.71
N TYR A 306 14.63 -4.75 15.09
CA TYR A 306 14.24 -5.00 16.47
C TYR A 306 13.17 -6.08 16.62
N ASP A 307 13.34 -6.93 17.63
CA ASP A 307 12.37 -7.95 18.04
C ASP A 307 11.85 -8.81 16.88
N ASN A 308 12.79 -9.27 16.03
CA ASN A 308 12.48 -10.20 14.94
C ASN A 308 12.69 -11.64 15.44
N ASN A 309 11.59 -12.33 15.73
CA ASN A 309 11.51 -13.72 16.16
C ASN A 309 10.07 -14.24 16.00
N ALA A 310 9.88 -15.57 16.04
CA ALA A 310 8.56 -16.17 15.85
C ALA A 310 7.58 -15.81 16.99
N GLU A 311 8.07 -15.62 18.21
CA GLU A 311 7.28 -15.21 19.36
C GLU A 311 6.76 -13.77 19.23
N ALA A 312 7.58 -12.86 18.69
CA ALA A 312 7.20 -11.47 18.42
C ALA A 312 6.16 -11.38 17.30
N VAL A 313 6.33 -12.16 16.22
CA VAL A 313 5.30 -12.31 15.19
C VAL A 313 4.00 -12.80 15.82
N ARG A 314 4.07 -13.87 16.64
CA ARG A 314 2.90 -14.44 17.31
C ARG A 314 2.19 -13.41 18.20
N ALA A 315 2.93 -12.68 19.04
CA ALA A 315 2.37 -11.64 19.91
C ALA A 315 1.73 -10.50 19.10
N TRP A 316 2.35 -10.11 17.99
CA TRP A 316 1.78 -9.12 17.08
C TRP A 316 0.46 -9.59 16.48
N LEU A 317 0.40 -10.85 15.99
CA LEU A 317 -0.82 -11.44 15.43
C LEU A 317 -1.93 -11.59 16.47
N GLU A 318 -1.62 -11.94 17.72
CA GLU A 318 -2.63 -12.07 18.79
C GLU A 318 -3.44 -10.78 18.98
N ILE A 319 -2.80 -9.62 18.83
CA ILE A 319 -3.43 -8.30 18.96
C ILE A 319 -4.08 -7.88 17.65
N ASN A 320 -3.32 -7.96 16.56
CA ASN A 320 -3.70 -7.28 15.33
C ASN A 320 -4.48 -8.20 14.38
N ARG A 321 -4.12 -9.48 14.29
CA ARG A 321 -4.53 -10.43 13.23
C ARG A 321 -4.70 -11.87 13.76
N PRO A 322 -5.62 -12.10 14.72
CA PRO A 322 -5.74 -13.37 15.41
C PRO A 322 -6.13 -14.54 14.48
N GLU A 323 -6.73 -14.25 13.33
CA GLU A 323 -7.08 -15.25 12.32
C GLU A 323 -5.87 -15.95 11.68
N LEU A 324 -4.67 -15.35 11.76
CA LEU A 324 -3.43 -15.91 11.23
C LEU A 324 -2.59 -16.65 12.30
N LEU A 325 -3.03 -16.67 13.57
CA LEU A 325 -2.23 -17.17 14.69
C LEU A 325 -1.81 -18.64 14.54
N ASN A 326 -2.70 -19.47 13.97
CA ASN A 326 -2.47 -20.88 13.74
C ASN A 326 -1.50 -21.17 12.58
N SER A 327 -1.06 -20.13 11.86
CA SER A 327 -0.13 -20.24 10.74
C SER A 327 1.34 -20.08 11.13
N VAL A 328 1.63 -19.69 12.38
CA VAL A 328 2.99 -19.44 12.85
C VAL A 328 3.67 -20.73 13.27
N ASN A 329 4.81 -21.04 12.66
CA ASN A 329 5.70 -22.09 13.16
C ASN A 329 6.63 -21.54 14.23
N THR A 330 6.35 -21.83 15.50
CA THR A 330 7.14 -21.38 16.67
C THR A 330 8.47 -22.12 16.83
N ASN A 331 8.73 -23.17 16.04
CA ASN A 331 10.04 -23.84 16.04
C ASN A 331 11.08 -23.11 15.18
N ARG A 332 10.70 -22.02 14.50
CA ARG A 332 11.61 -21.22 13.69
C ARG A 332 12.21 -20.13 14.56
N HIS A 333 13.44 -20.34 15.01
CA HIS A 333 14.17 -19.31 15.76
C HIS A 333 14.62 -18.19 14.81
N GLY A 334 14.30 -16.96 15.20
CA GLY A 334 14.62 -15.75 14.46
C GLY A 334 16.01 -15.21 14.74
N SER A 335 16.52 -14.42 13.80
CA SER A 335 17.67 -13.55 14.01
C SER A 335 17.35 -12.15 13.47
N GLY A 336 17.83 -11.10 14.17
CA GLY A 336 17.74 -9.74 13.65
C GLY A 336 18.51 -9.61 12.33
N PHE A 337 19.76 -10.08 12.34
CA PHE A 337 20.60 -10.23 11.15
C PHE A 337 20.98 -11.70 10.92
N ASP A 338 20.77 -12.16 9.69
CA ASP A 338 21.29 -13.43 9.17
C ASP A 338 22.16 -13.13 7.94
N LEU A 339 23.33 -12.52 8.19
CA LEU A 339 24.20 -11.97 7.16
C LEU A 339 25.53 -12.75 7.12
N PRO A 340 26.07 -13.09 5.93
CA PRO A 340 27.40 -13.69 5.81
C PRO A 340 28.49 -12.76 6.34
N ALA A 341 29.60 -13.34 6.79
CA ALA A 341 30.71 -12.62 7.39
C ALA A 341 31.49 -11.72 6.40
N THR A 342 31.34 -11.93 5.09
CA THR A 342 32.01 -11.18 4.02
C THR A 342 30.99 -10.68 3.00
N GLY A 343 31.35 -9.64 2.24
CA GLY A 343 30.49 -9.09 1.18
C GLY A 343 29.41 -8.12 1.65
N ILE A 344 29.25 -7.94 2.97
CA ILE A 344 28.23 -7.05 3.57
C ILE A 344 28.89 -6.08 4.55
N ALA A 345 28.62 -4.79 4.38
CA ALA A 345 29.03 -3.72 5.27
C ALA A 345 27.81 -3.21 6.05
N ALA A 346 27.70 -3.63 7.32
CA ALA A 346 26.65 -3.19 8.23
C ALA A 346 27.20 -2.15 9.24
N SER A 347 26.57 -0.99 9.36
CA SER A 347 26.98 0.07 10.31
C SER A 347 25.82 1.01 10.64
N ASN A 348 25.86 1.72 11.76
CA ASN A 348 24.81 2.65 12.19
C ASN A 348 23.39 2.03 12.22
N ASN A 349 23.27 0.72 12.44
CA ASN A 349 21.97 0.08 12.64
C ASN A 349 21.68 -0.02 14.13
N LEU A 350 20.43 0.22 14.53
CA LEU A 350 19.99 -0.04 15.89
C LEU A 350 19.49 -1.49 15.96
N THR A 351 20.19 -2.31 16.74
CA THR A 351 19.84 -3.71 16.96
C THR A 351 19.82 -4.06 18.44
N ALA A 352 19.06 -5.09 18.81
CA ALA A 352 18.97 -5.66 20.15
C ALA A 352 18.50 -4.73 21.30
N VAL A 353 18.38 -3.43 21.05
CA VAL A 353 17.89 -2.43 22.00
C VAL A 353 16.53 -1.93 21.57
N ASP A 354 15.64 -1.72 22.54
CA ASP A 354 14.31 -1.16 22.33
C ASP A 354 14.39 0.23 21.65
N PRO A 355 13.85 0.38 20.43
CA PRO A 355 13.85 1.64 19.69
C PRO A 355 13.00 2.73 20.30
N LYS A 356 12.16 2.43 21.31
CA LYS A 356 11.23 3.39 21.92
C LYS A 356 10.31 4.04 20.89
N PHE A 357 9.39 3.23 20.40
CA PHE A 357 8.29 3.70 19.56
C PHE A 357 7.15 4.30 20.40
N SER A 358 6.43 5.26 19.82
CA SER A 358 5.24 5.90 20.39
C SER A 358 4.18 4.86 20.76
N ASN A 359 3.77 4.02 19.81
CA ASN A 359 2.78 2.96 20.07
C ASN A 359 2.93 1.76 19.15
N ARG A 360 3.95 0.95 19.42
CA ARG A 360 4.25 -0.28 18.67
C ARG A 360 3.06 -1.25 18.56
N ALA A 361 2.24 -1.37 19.60
CA ALA A 361 1.14 -2.33 19.63
C ALA A 361 0.08 -2.03 18.55
N ASN A 362 -0.07 -0.75 18.21
CA ASN A 362 -0.98 -0.26 17.17
C ASN A 362 -0.27 0.05 15.84
N ASN A 363 0.95 -0.47 15.64
CA ASN A 363 1.77 -0.25 14.43
C ASN A 363 2.23 1.20 14.23
N ASP A 364 2.25 1.99 15.30
CA ASP A 364 2.87 3.31 15.30
C ASP A 364 4.35 3.16 15.69
N PHE A 365 5.21 3.35 14.68
CA PHE A 365 6.66 3.21 14.77
C PHE A 365 7.40 4.56 14.81
N HIS A 366 6.72 5.67 15.08
CA HIS A 366 7.40 6.95 15.33
C HIS A 366 8.25 6.85 16.60
N LEU A 367 9.42 7.47 16.58
CA LEU A 367 10.34 7.53 17.70
C LEU A 367 9.82 8.51 18.76
N ILE A 368 10.00 8.16 20.03
CA ILE A 368 9.81 9.11 21.14
C ILE A 368 11.15 9.65 21.63
N ALA A 369 11.13 10.80 22.31
CA ALA A 369 12.30 11.56 22.75
C ALA A 369 13.37 10.77 23.52
N SER A 370 13.02 9.63 24.13
CA SER A 370 13.97 8.76 24.85
C SER A 370 14.67 7.73 23.95
N SER A 371 14.42 7.74 22.64
CA SER A 371 15.00 6.76 21.71
C SER A 371 16.50 6.97 21.52
N LEU A 372 17.23 5.85 21.44
CA LEU A 372 18.65 5.85 21.06
C LEU A 372 18.85 5.87 19.53
N ALA A 373 17.77 5.83 18.75
CA ALA A 373 17.83 5.99 17.31
C ALA A 373 18.01 7.45 16.89
N ILE A 374 17.65 8.40 17.77
CA ILE A 374 17.68 9.84 17.51
C ILE A 374 19.14 10.33 17.42
N ASP A 375 19.44 11.13 16.40
CA ASP A 375 20.75 11.70 16.09
C ASP A 375 21.90 10.66 15.96
N ALA A 376 21.59 9.37 15.83
CA ALA A 376 22.56 8.27 15.89
C ALA A 376 22.96 7.68 14.52
N GLY A 377 22.26 8.09 13.47
CA GLY A 377 22.48 7.70 12.08
C GLY A 377 23.64 8.45 11.42
N THR A 378 23.97 8.01 10.20
CA THR A 378 24.91 8.72 9.33
C THR A 378 24.18 9.42 8.19
N SER A 379 24.67 10.57 7.75
CA SER A 379 24.16 11.27 6.56
C SER A 379 24.52 10.54 5.25
N GLN A 380 25.48 9.61 5.30
CA GLN A 380 25.94 8.92 4.11
C GLN A 380 24.83 7.99 3.56
N ASP A 381 24.42 8.25 2.32
CA ASP A 381 23.37 7.51 1.60
C ASP A 381 21.96 7.61 2.21
N ALA A 382 21.78 8.37 3.30
CA ALA A 382 20.48 8.61 3.90
C ALA A 382 19.57 9.40 2.93
N PRO A 383 18.27 9.06 2.85
CA PRO A 383 17.33 9.82 2.03
C PRO A 383 17.13 11.23 2.57
N ALA A 384 16.68 12.13 1.69
CA ALA A 384 16.49 13.54 2.03
C ALA A 384 15.33 13.78 3.01
N THR A 385 14.36 12.86 3.04
CA THR A 385 13.21 12.89 3.94
C THR A 385 13.01 11.53 4.61
N ASP A 386 12.25 11.48 5.69
CA ASP A 386 11.73 10.26 6.30
C ASP A 386 10.53 9.68 5.54
N PHE A 387 9.85 8.70 6.15
CA PHE A 387 8.70 8.01 5.57
C PHE A 387 7.50 8.95 5.34
N GLU A 388 7.26 9.89 6.25
CA GLU A 388 6.17 10.85 6.26
C GLU A 388 6.49 12.14 5.47
N GLY A 389 7.74 12.33 5.08
CA GLY A 389 8.21 13.47 4.29
C GLY A 389 8.91 14.56 5.11
N THR A 390 9.18 14.34 6.40
CA THR A 390 10.00 15.21 7.25
C THR A 390 11.43 15.27 6.70
N PRO A 391 12.00 16.47 6.48
CA PRO A 391 13.39 16.59 6.02
C PRO A 391 14.39 16.01 7.01
N ARG A 392 15.46 15.36 6.52
CA ARG A 392 16.57 14.88 7.34
C ARG A 392 17.83 15.77 7.17
N PRO A 393 18.60 16.05 8.23
CA PRO A 393 18.30 15.71 9.62
C PRO A 393 17.36 16.72 10.28
N GLN A 394 16.58 16.26 11.25
CA GLN A 394 16.05 17.07 12.33
C GLN A 394 17.00 16.98 13.52
N GLY A 395 17.20 18.07 14.26
CA GLY A 395 18.14 18.04 15.39
C GLY A 395 19.62 18.06 14.97
N ASN A 396 20.46 17.28 15.64
CA ASN A 396 21.93 17.35 15.49
C ASN A 396 22.51 16.33 14.49
N GLY A 397 21.74 15.31 14.12
CA GLY A 397 22.17 14.20 13.29
C GLY A 397 20.99 13.53 12.61
N TYR A 398 21.27 12.57 11.72
CA TYR A 398 20.22 11.78 11.08
C TYR A 398 19.74 10.71 12.06
N ASP A 399 18.46 10.39 12.00
CA ASP A 399 17.93 9.28 12.80
C ASP A 399 18.15 7.93 12.12
N ILE A 400 18.26 6.89 12.95
CA ILE A 400 18.21 5.50 12.52
C ILE A 400 16.74 5.09 12.38
N GLY A 401 16.39 4.44 11.28
CA GLY A 401 15.03 3.97 10.99
C GLY A 401 14.31 4.81 9.94
N ALA A 402 13.05 4.47 9.72
CA ALA A 402 12.20 5.10 8.70
C ALA A 402 11.64 6.46 9.11
N ASP A 403 11.59 6.76 10.42
CA ASP A 403 11.11 8.03 11.01
C ASP A 403 12.29 9.00 11.26
N GLU A 404 12.06 10.30 11.22
CA GLU A 404 13.00 11.35 11.65
C GLU A 404 12.35 12.21 12.73
N TYR A 405 12.87 12.13 13.95
CA TYR A 405 12.36 12.80 15.12
C TYR A 405 12.59 14.31 15.08
N GLY A 406 11.53 15.07 14.78
CA GLY A 406 11.54 16.54 14.84
C GLY A 406 11.51 17.11 16.26
N ALA A 407 12.45 18.00 16.63
CA ALA A 407 12.32 18.86 17.81
C ALA A 407 11.23 19.94 17.58
N GLY A 408 9.99 19.48 17.57
CA GLY A 408 8.77 20.15 17.13
C GLY A 408 7.59 19.17 17.09
N SER A 409 7.85 17.86 17.04
CA SER A 409 6.87 16.79 17.27
C SER A 409 6.71 16.54 18.77
N SER A 410 6.19 17.53 19.49
CA SER A 410 5.19 17.21 20.50
C SER A 410 3.83 17.42 19.85
N GLY A 411 3.30 16.36 19.21
CA GLY A 411 1.91 16.29 18.73
C GLY A 411 1.70 16.74 17.28
N SER A 412 1.28 15.78 16.44
CA SER A 412 0.39 15.97 15.29
C SER A 412 0.41 14.70 14.43
N VAL A 413 -0.21 13.60 14.88
CA VAL A 413 -0.42 12.42 14.03
C VAL A 413 -1.83 12.46 13.49
N CYS A 414 -1.98 12.92 12.25
CA CYS A 414 -3.31 12.98 11.66
C CYS A 414 -3.89 11.59 11.34
N GLY A 415 -5.14 11.37 11.73
CA GLY A 415 -5.87 10.10 11.63
C GLY A 415 -5.89 9.26 12.91
N ASN A 416 -5.39 9.76 14.05
CA ASN A 416 -5.40 9.04 15.33
C ASN A 416 -6.67 9.30 16.18
N GLY A 417 -7.49 10.28 15.79
CA GLY A 417 -8.75 10.67 16.42
C GLY A 417 -8.65 11.67 17.59
N VAL A 418 -7.49 12.31 17.83
CA VAL A 418 -7.26 13.25 18.94
C VAL A 418 -6.63 14.54 18.43
N CYS A 419 -7.30 15.69 18.62
CA CYS A 419 -6.81 16.99 18.16
C CYS A 419 -5.74 17.58 19.10
N GLU A 420 -4.48 17.57 18.67
CA GLU A 420 -3.31 17.93 19.48
C GLU A 420 -2.72 19.32 19.19
N SER A 421 -1.83 19.80 20.07
CA SER A 421 -1.23 21.12 19.97
C SER A 421 -0.27 21.23 18.77
N GLY A 422 -0.76 21.68 17.63
CA GLY A 422 -0.03 21.74 16.36
C GLY A 422 -0.92 21.38 15.16
N GLU A 423 -2.03 20.70 15.44
CA GLU A 423 -3.04 20.31 14.45
C GLU A 423 -4.13 21.38 14.31
N ASN A 424 -4.60 21.57 13.08
CA ASN A 424 -5.76 22.39 12.79
C ASN A 424 -6.54 21.82 11.60
N SER A 425 -7.71 22.38 11.32
CA SER A 425 -8.59 21.90 10.25
C SER A 425 -8.02 21.99 8.82
N SER A 426 -6.85 22.62 8.65
CA SER A 426 -6.12 22.68 7.38
C SER A 426 -4.92 21.73 7.34
N SER A 427 -4.26 21.49 8.47
CA SER A 427 -3.11 20.57 8.56
C SER A 427 -3.50 19.14 8.92
N CYS A 428 -4.59 18.94 9.66
CA CYS A 428 -5.13 17.64 10.03
C CYS A 428 -6.67 17.64 10.14
N PRO A 429 -7.40 17.51 9.02
CA PRO A 429 -8.86 17.57 9.00
C PRO A 429 -9.55 16.33 9.58
N THR A 430 -8.84 15.20 9.71
CA THR A 430 -9.40 13.95 10.24
C THR A 430 -9.55 13.97 11.76
N ASP A 431 -8.59 14.57 12.48
CA ASP A 431 -8.57 14.60 13.95
C ASP A 431 -9.00 15.96 14.52
N CYS A 432 -8.74 17.04 13.79
CA CYS A 432 -9.22 18.39 14.08
C CYS A 432 -10.23 18.87 13.01
N PRO A 433 -11.37 18.18 12.80
CA PRO A 433 -12.37 18.64 11.84
C PRO A 433 -12.81 20.07 12.21
N THR A 434 -13.15 20.91 11.23
CA THR A 434 -13.75 22.21 11.50
C THR A 434 -15.01 22.01 12.35
N THR A 435 -14.91 22.20 13.66
CA THR A 435 -16.08 22.34 14.52
C THR A 435 -16.67 23.72 14.25
N THR A 436 -17.46 23.80 13.18
CA THR A 436 -18.80 24.30 13.45
C THR A 436 -19.57 23.05 13.84
N PRO A 437 -19.87 22.82 15.13
CA PRO A 437 -20.70 21.70 15.51
C PRO A 437 -22.03 21.89 14.77
N ARG A 438 -22.35 21.00 13.84
CA ARG A 438 -23.73 20.85 13.43
C ARG A 438 -24.40 20.09 14.57
N SER A 439 -24.76 20.84 15.62
CA SER A 439 -25.72 20.37 16.63
C SER A 439 -26.90 19.79 15.85
N LEU A 440 -27.15 18.50 16.03
CA LEU A 440 -28.35 17.90 15.49
C LEU A 440 -29.53 18.65 16.12
N THR A 441 -30.49 19.07 15.29
CA THR A 441 -31.70 19.72 15.79
C THR A 441 -32.39 18.74 16.75
N ALA A 442 -32.57 19.16 18.00
CA ALA A 442 -33.12 18.38 19.12
C ALA A 442 -32.18 17.38 19.83
N ASP A 443 -30.85 17.46 19.61
CA ASP A 443 -29.84 16.85 20.48
C ASP A 443 -29.53 17.82 21.64
N PHE A 444 -30.14 17.57 22.79
CA PHE A 444 -30.09 18.47 23.95
C PHE A 444 -28.96 18.14 24.92
N ASN A 445 -28.37 16.95 24.84
CA ASN A 445 -27.25 16.54 25.69
C ASN A 445 -25.90 16.54 24.95
N SER A 446 -25.90 16.86 23.65
CA SER A 446 -24.74 16.94 22.76
C SER A 446 -23.99 15.62 22.58
N ASP A 447 -24.72 14.49 22.58
CA ASP A 447 -24.15 13.16 22.38
C ASP A 447 -24.19 12.67 20.92
N ASN A 448 -24.59 13.55 19.99
CA ASN A 448 -24.78 13.30 18.56
C ASN A 448 -25.88 12.27 18.24
N LYS A 449 -26.85 12.09 19.14
CA LYS A 449 -28.08 11.33 18.90
C LYS A 449 -29.31 12.18 19.25
N VAL A 450 -30.47 11.75 18.76
CA VAL A 450 -31.77 12.30 19.17
C VAL A 450 -32.61 11.11 19.61
N ASP A 451 -32.63 10.87 20.91
CA ASP A 451 -33.24 9.68 21.49
C ASP A 451 -34.13 9.98 22.73
N VAL A 452 -34.42 8.94 23.51
CA VAL A 452 -35.28 9.04 24.69
C VAL A 452 -34.73 9.94 25.79
N ILE A 453 -33.42 10.14 25.85
CA ILE A 453 -32.76 11.03 26.80
C ILE A 453 -33.05 12.48 26.41
N ASP A 454 -32.92 12.82 25.12
CA ASP A 454 -33.31 14.13 24.59
C ASP A 454 -34.79 14.40 24.80
N LEU A 455 -35.65 13.37 24.64
CA LEU A 455 -37.09 13.51 24.87
C LEU A 455 -37.40 13.86 26.33
N GLY A 456 -36.65 13.28 27.27
CA GLY A 456 -36.72 13.62 28.68
C GLY A 456 -36.36 15.08 28.95
N ILE A 457 -35.27 15.57 28.34
CA ILE A 457 -34.83 16.97 28.45
C ILE A 457 -35.86 17.91 27.81
N PHE A 458 -36.39 17.56 26.64
CA PHE A 458 -37.42 18.30 25.93
C PHE A 458 -38.71 18.44 26.76
N LEU A 459 -39.24 17.33 27.29
CA LEU A 459 -40.47 17.33 28.09
C LEU A 459 -40.31 18.09 29.41
N SER A 460 -39.10 18.18 29.96
CA SER A 460 -38.84 19.01 31.15
C SER A 460 -39.07 20.52 30.91
N ASN A 461 -39.10 20.94 29.64
CA ASN A 461 -39.29 22.32 29.21
C ASN A 461 -40.66 22.60 28.58
N TRP A 462 -41.58 21.62 28.61
CA TRP A 462 -42.88 21.71 27.95
C TRP A 462 -43.74 22.89 28.45
N GLY A 463 -44.25 23.69 27.51
CA GLY A 463 -45.06 24.88 27.81
C GLY A 463 -44.29 26.11 28.29
N SER A 464 -42.95 26.09 28.28
CA SER A 464 -42.12 27.25 28.65
C SER A 464 -42.13 28.33 27.56
N ALA A 465 -42.18 29.61 27.97
CA ALA A 465 -42.20 30.79 27.09
C ALA A 465 -40.90 31.62 27.09
N SER A 466 -39.87 31.18 27.83
CA SER A 466 -38.59 31.87 27.98
C SER A 466 -37.45 30.96 27.54
N LYS A 467 -37.28 30.86 26.21
CA LYS A 467 -36.25 30.12 25.45
C LYS A 467 -35.34 29.17 26.27
N PRO A 468 -35.82 27.98 26.63
CA PRO A 468 -34.97 26.81 26.70
C PRO A 468 -34.67 26.36 25.26
N SER A 469 -33.56 25.67 25.04
CA SER A 469 -33.12 25.13 23.75
C SER A 469 -34.16 24.24 23.02
N ALA A 470 -35.26 23.89 23.67
CA ALA A 470 -36.34 23.00 23.20
C ALA A 470 -37.44 23.66 22.33
N ASP A 471 -37.47 24.99 22.17
CA ASP A 471 -38.35 25.68 21.19
C ASP A 471 -37.70 25.62 19.80
N LEU A 472 -38.04 24.59 19.03
CA LEU A 472 -37.36 24.21 17.79
C LEU A 472 -37.88 24.98 16.57
N ASN A 473 -39.14 25.42 16.60
CA ASN A 473 -39.74 26.23 15.53
C ASN A 473 -39.61 27.75 15.77
N GLN A 474 -39.18 28.14 16.98
CA GLN A 474 -38.96 29.53 17.43
C GLN A 474 -40.23 30.38 17.50
N ASP A 475 -41.38 29.78 17.76
CA ASP A 475 -42.66 30.48 17.93
C ASP A 475 -42.89 31.02 19.35
N GLY A 476 -41.97 30.73 20.27
CA GLY A 476 -41.98 31.20 21.64
C GLY A 476 -42.72 30.28 22.62
N LYS A 477 -43.07 29.05 22.22
CA LYS A 477 -43.61 28.01 23.09
C LYS A 477 -42.96 26.67 22.77
N VAL A 478 -42.73 25.85 23.79
CA VAL A 478 -42.38 24.43 23.60
C VAL A 478 -43.67 23.62 23.59
N ASP A 479 -44.12 23.18 22.41
CA ASP A 479 -45.37 22.43 22.27
C ASP A 479 -45.30 21.24 21.30
N VAL A 480 -46.46 20.74 20.88
CA VAL A 480 -46.59 19.55 20.03
C VAL A 480 -45.96 19.73 18.65
N ILE A 481 -45.82 20.97 18.18
CA ILE A 481 -45.16 21.26 16.91
C ILE A 481 -43.65 21.02 17.06
N ASP A 482 -43.03 21.46 18.15
CA ASP A 482 -41.62 21.18 18.44
C ASP A 482 -41.35 19.69 18.65
N LEU A 483 -42.27 18.99 19.32
CA LEU A 483 -42.18 17.53 19.45
C LEU A 483 -42.21 16.84 18.09
N GLY A 484 -43.03 17.32 17.15
CA GLY A 484 -43.04 16.84 15.78
C GLY A 484 -41.69 17.01 15.06
N ILE A 485 -41.02 18.16 15.28
CA ILE A 485 -39.68 18.44 14.72
C ILE A 485 -38.64 17.53 15.36
N MET A 486 -38.68 17.34 16.68
CA MET A 486 -37.81 16.43 17.40
C MET A 486 -37.95 14.99 16.88
N LEU A 487 -39.17 14.45 16.82
CA LEU A 487 -39.42 13.08 16.37
C LEU A 487 -39.02 12.85 14.90
N SER A 488 -39.05 13.89 14.06
CA SER A 488 -38.56 13.81 12.68
C SER A 488 -37.04 13.64 12.58
N ASN A 489 -36.31 13.99 13.65
CA ASN A 489 -34.87 13.83 13.76
C ASN A 489 -34.46 12.61 14.61
N TRP A 490 -35.42 11.79 15.06
CA TRP A 490 -35.16 10.63 15.93
C TRP A 490 -34.21 9.61 15.29
N ARG A 491 -33.15 9.24 16.02
CA ARG A 491 -32.18 8.21 15.59
C ARG A 491 -31.81 7.31 16.76
N ILE A 492 -31.92 6.00 16.55
CA ILE A 492 -31.62 4.93 17.53
C ILE A 492 -30.12 4.64 17.55
#